data_AF-A0A957EAT5-F1
#
_entry.id   AF-A0A957EAT5-F1
#
_cell.length_a   1.000
_cell.length_b   1.000
_cell.length_c   1.000
_cell.angle_alpha   90.00
_cell.angle_beta   90.00
_cell.angle_gamma   90.00
#
_symmetry.space_group_name_H-M   'P 1'
#
loop_
_entity.id
_entity.type
_entity.pdbx_description
1 polymer ?
#
loop_
_entity_poly.entity_id
_entity_poly.type
_entity_poly.pdbx_seq_one_letter_code
_entity_poly.pdbx_strand_id
1 'polypeptide(L)'
;ASTQVPDSLETIQQAFPSLEQVAGVIDSTLTTLNNFRIDENILGLNLKYDLGIDYDPEVPFDQSVKELGEGLEGLPESLRTIEIYINVANNNLQTVSQDIRNLADDLETVNGRINELDPILDEYLRLITTTNDRTRQLRGQITDEVQSVKKGITFALVWLAISQVAPLYLGWELVTNRRGSATNTLS
;
A
#
# COMPACT_ATOMS: atom_id res chain seq x y z
N ALA A 1 23.74 19.32 -15.24
CA ALA A 1 25.08 19.28 -14.62
C ALA A 1 25.71 17.88 -14.71
N SER A 2 24.94 16.79 -14.62
CA SER A 2 25.46 15.41 -14.64
C SER A 2 26.14 14.99 -15.96
N THR A 3 25.61 15.40 -17.11
CA THR A 3 26.20 15.08 -18.43
C THR A 3 27.49 15.85 -18.73
N GLN A 4 27.73 16.97 -18.05
CA GLN A 4 28.86 17.86 -18.37
C GLN A 4 30.21 17.26 -17.98
N VAL A 5 30.26 16.38 -16.98
CA VAL A 5 31.51 15.80 -16.48
C VAL A 5 32.09 14.77 -17.46
N PRO A 6 31.33 13.75 -17.92
CA PRO A 6 31.79 12.84 -18.98
C PRO A 6 32.23 13.59 -20.24
N ASP A 7 31.44 14.56 -20.70
CA ASP A 7 31.72 15.30 -21.93
C ASP A 7 32.96 16.21 -21.81
N SER A 8 33.19 16.80 -20.64
CA SER A 8 34.42 17.56 -20.36
C SER A 8 35.65 16.67 -20.34
N LEU A 9 35.55 15.47 -19.73
CA LEU A 9 36.62 14.49 -19.72
C LEU A 9 36.96 13.99 -21.13
N GLU A 10 35.95 13.76 -21.97
CA GLU A 10 36.14 13.38 -23.36
C GLU A 10 36.80 14.50 -24.19
N THR A 11 36.42 15.74 -23.94
CA THR A 11 37.09 16.92 -24.55
C THR A 11 38.56 16.99 -24.14
N ILE A 12 38.88 16.72 -22.88
CA ILE A 12 40.26 16.68 -22.39
C ILE A 12 41.00 15.48 -23.04
N GLN A 13 40.38 14.30 -23.15
CA GLN A 13 40.93 13.12 -23.84
C GLN A 13 41.31 13.42 -25.29
N GLN A 14 40.45 14.15 -26.01
CA GLN A 14 40.74 14.56 -27.38
C GLN A 14 41.93 15.52 -27.48
N ALA A 15 42.28 16.23 -26.41
CA ALA A 15 43.43 17.12 -26.37
C ALA A 15 44.76 16.41 -26.03
N PHE A 16 44.72 15.20 -25.44
CA PHE A 16 45.94 14.47 -25.04
C PHE A 16 46.95 14.23 -26.16
N PRO A 17 46.54 13.83 -27.39
CA PRO A 17 47.50 13.66 -28.48
C PRO A 17 48.25 14.95 -28.82
N SER A 18 47.61 16.12 -28.68
CA SER A 18 48.28 17.41 -28.86
C SER A 18 49.21 17.74 -27.69
N LEU A 19 48.81 17.41 -26.46
CA LEU A 19 49.66 17.59 -25.28
C LEU A 19 50.91 16.69 -25.31
N GLU A 20 50.77 15.44 -25.74
CA GLU A 20 51.87 14.49 -25.96
C GLU A 20 52.88 15.06 -26.98
N GLN A 21 52.40 15.57 -28.12
CA GLN A 21 53.27 16.19 -29.12
C GLN A 21 54.03 17.40 -28.57
N VAL A 22 53.35 18.27 -27.82
CA VAL A 22 53.99 19.44 -27.19
C VAL A 22 55.05 19.00 -26.17
N ALA A 23 54.74 17.98 -25.37
CA ALA A 23 55.68 17.41 -24.41
C ALA A 23 56.91 16.84 -25.12
N GLY A 24 56.75 16.13 -26.24
CA GLY A 24 57.87 15.58 -27.01
C GLY A 24 58.76 16.66 -27.63
N VAL A 25 58.18 17.80 -28.03
CA VAL A 25 58.95 18.97 -28.47
C VAL A 25 59.77 19.57 -27.31
N ILE A 26 59.21 19.60 -26.10
CA ILE A 26 59.92 20.05 -24.90
C ILE A 26 61.10 19.11 -24.59
N ASP A 27 60.86 17.79 -24.57
CA ASP A 27 61.90 16.77 -24.37
C ASP A 27 63.04 16.92 -25.38
N SER A 28 62.70 17.06 -26.66
CA SER A 28 63.66 17.24 -27.75
C SER A 28 64.46 18.54 -27.60
N THR A 29 63.80 19.62 -27.17
CA THR A 29 64.44 20.92 -26.95
C THR A 29 65.41 20.84 -25.77
N LEU A 30 64.98 20.32 -24.63
CA LEU A 30 65.83 20.17 -23.44
C LEU A 30 67.02 19.25 -23.70
N THR A 31 66.81 18.16 -24.44
CA THR A 31 67.89 17.27 -24.89
C THR A 31 68.89 17.99 -25.80
N THR A 32 68.40 18.79 -26.75
CA THR A 32 69.26 19.57 -27.66
C THR A 32 70.06 20.61 -26.89
N LEU A 33 69.44 21.31 -25.94
CA LEU A 33 70.09 22.32 -25.11
C LEU A 33 71.10 21.69 -24.14
N ASN A 34 70.80 20.52 -23.56
CA ASN A 34 71.74 19.72 -22.75
C ASN A 34 72.99 19.31 -23.54
N ASN A 35 72.82 19.02 -24.83
CA ASN A 35 73.92 18.65 -25.72
C ASN A 35 74.72 19.84 -26.28
N PHE A 36 74.27 21.09 -26.06
CA PHE A 36 74.99 22.27 -26.52
C PHE A 36 76.30 22.44 -25.77
N ARG A 37 77.42 22.32 -26.48
CA ARG A 37 78.76 22.56 -25.96
C ARG A 37 79.60 23.28 -27.02
N ILE A 38 80.35 24.29 -26.59
CA ILE A 38 81.39 24.95 -27.36
C ILE A 38 82.73 24.51 -26.77
N ASP A 39 83.57 23.85 -27.57
CA ASP A 39 84.95 23.50 -27.22
C ASP A 39 85.86 23.89 -28.39
N GLU A 40 86.32 25.13 -28.37
CA GLU A 40 87.09 25.72 -29.47
C GLU A 40 88.37 26.36 -28.94
N ASN A 41 89.46 26.25 -29.72
CA ASN A 41 90.72 26.94 -29.43
C ASN A 41 90.89 28.10 -30.41
N ILE A 42 90.84 29.32 -29.88
CA ILE A 42 90.96 30.55 -30.68
C ILE A 42 92.10 31.39 -30.11
N LEU A 43 93.09 31.71 -30.95
CA LEU A 43 94.25 32.55 -30.59
C LEU A 43 95.02 32.07 -29.34
N GLY A 44 95.06 30.75 -29.09
CA GLY A 44 95.74 30.16 -27.94
C GLY A 44 94.91 30.14 -26.65
N LEU A 45 93.64 30.59 -26.70
CA LEU A 45 92.68 30.48 -25.61
C LEU A 45 91.74 29.30 -25.88
N ASN A 46 91.64 28.37 -24.93
CA ASN A 46 90.64 27.30 -24.97
C ASN A 46 89.33 27.84 -24.38
N LEU A 47 88.32 28.00 -25.23
CA LEU A 47 86.96 28.36 -24.82
C LEU A 47 86.14 27.09 -24.65
N LYS A 48 85.77 26.79 -23.40
CA LYS A 48 84.84 25.72 -23.04
C LYS A 48 83.61 26.30 -22.41
N TYR A 49 82.46 26.12 -23.05
CA TYR A 49 81.19 26.65 -22.57
C TYR A 49 80.06 25.66 -22.85
N ASP A 50 79.18 25.48 -21.86
CA ASP A 50 77.92 24.77 -21.99
C ASP A 50 76.80 25.61 -21.37
N LEU A 51 75.55 25.15 -21.50
CA LEU A 51 74.39 25.87 -20.96
C LEU A 51 74.09 25.53 -19.49
N GLY A 52 74.89 24.66 -18.85
CA GLY A 52 74.64 24.18 -17.49
C GLY A 52 73.31 23.42 -17.31
N ILE A 53 72.72 22.94 -18.41
CA ILE A 53 71.51 22.11 -18.39
C ILE A 53 71.94 20.67 -18.16
N ASP A 54 71.24 19.97 -17.28
CA ASP A 54 71.42 18.55 -17.02
C ASP A 54 70.05 17.88 -17.20
N TYR A 55 69.78 17.44 -18.43
CA TYR A 55 68.51 16.81 -18.79
C TYR A 55 68.71 15.31 -19.04
N ASP A 56 68.35 14.51 -18.04
CA ASP A 56 68.38 13.04 -18.07
C ASP A 56 67.16 12.48 -17.32
N PRO A 57 65.95 12.58 -17.91
CA PRO A 57 64.74 12.11 -17.26
C PRO A 57 64.68 10.56 -17.25
N GLU A 58 64.25 9.98 -16.14
CA GLU A 58 63.97 8.53 -16.06
C GLU A 58 62.82 8.11 -16.99
N VAL A 59 61.81 8.97 -17.10
CA VAL A 59 60.69 8.84 -18.05
C VAL A 59 60.54 10.16 -18.80
N PRO A 60 60.61 10.15 -20.14
CA PRO A 60 60.33 11.34 -20.96
C PRO A 60 58.97 11.98 -20.65
N PHE A 61 58.87 13.30 -20.81
CA PHE A 61 57.65 14.02 -20.47
C PHE A 61 56.48 13.63 -21.39
N ASP A 62 56.74 13.40 -22.68
CA ASP A 62 55.74 12.90 -23.62
C ASP A 62 55.15 11.54 -23.20
N GLN A 63 55.99 10.61 -22.76
CA GLN A 63 55.58 9.31 -22.26
C GLN A 63 54.73 9.44 -20.99
N SER A 64 55.08 10.34 -20.08
CA SER A 64 54.28 10.63 -18.88
C SER A 64 52.89 11.18 -19.23
N VAL A 65 52.80 12.06 -20.24
CA VAL A 65 51.53 12.61 -20.72
C VAL A 65 50.68 11.54 -21.40
N LYS A 66 51.31 10.67 -22.18
CA LYS A 66 50.63 9.53 -22.82
C LYS A 66 50.03 8.57 -21.80
N GLU A 67 50.80 8.16 -20.79
CA GLU A 67 50.33 7.28 -19.72
C GLU A 67 49.15 7.90 -18.94
N LEU A 68 49.19 9.22 -18.72
CA LEU A 68 48.06 9.94 -18.12
C LEU A 68 46.82 9.90 -19.02
N GLY A 69 46.98 10.05 -20.34
CA GLY A 69 45.89 9.96 -21.30
C GLY A 69 45.24 8.58 -21.33
N GLU A 70 46.06 7.52 -21.38
CA GLU A 70 45.63 6.12 -21.32
C GLU A 70 44.90 5.82 -19.99
N GLY A 71 45.37 6.36 -18.87
CA GLY A 71 44.72 6.20 -17.56
C GLY A 71 43.33 6.82 -17.46
N LEU A 72 42.99 7.76 -18.34
CA LEU A 72 41.67 8.39 -18.41
C LEU A 72 40.73 7.69 -19.40
N GLU A 73 41.25 6.81 -20.26
CA GLU A 73 40.46 6.09 -21.25
C GLU A 73 39.33 5.29 -20.57
N GLY A 74 38.11 5.38 -21.12
CA GLY A 74 36.95 4.66 -20.59
C GLY A 74 36.33 5.24 -19.30
N LEU A 75 36.94 6.23 -18.65
CA LEU A 75 36.31 6.95 -17.52
C LEU A 75 35.00 7.65 -17.91
N PRO A 76 34.89 8.38 -19.04
CA PRO A 76 33.65 9.03 -19.45
C PRO A 76 32.49 8.04 -19.56
N GLU A 77 32.74 6.88 -20.15
CA GLU A 77 31.72 5.83 -20.33
C GLU A 77 31.31 5.20 -19.00
N SER A 78 32.27 4.99 -18.10
CA SER A 78 32.01 4.52 -16.74
C SER A 78 31.12 5.51 -15.98
N LEU A 79 31.37 6.81 -16.12
CA LEU A 79 30.55 7.85 -15.51
C LEU A 79 29.14 7.92 -16.10
N ARG A 80 28.97 7.77 -17.42
CA ARG A 80 27.65 7.67 -18.07
C ARG A 80 26.86 6.45 -17.59
N THR A 81 27.55 5.32 -17.45
CA THR A 81 26.96 4.09 -16.90
C THR A 81 26.47 4.30 -15.46
N ILE A 82 27.25 4.96 -14.61
CA ILE A 82 26.85 5.30 -13.24
C ILE A 82 25.62 6.23 -13.26
N GLU A 83 25.59 7.23 -14.13
CA GLU A 83 24.43 8.13 -14.29
C GLU A 83 23.15 7.34 -14.63
N ILE A 84 23.23 6.38 -15.54
CA ILE A 84 22.10 5.50 -15.90
C ILE A 84 21.61 4.73 -14.65
N TYR A 85 22.52 4.11 -13.90
CA TYR A 85 22.14 3.36 -12.70
C TYR A 85 21.52 4.25 -11.62
N ILE A 86 22.04 5.46 -11.41
CA ILE A 86 21.48 6.43 -10.47
C ILE A 86 20.06 6.83 -10.90
N ASN A 87 19.84 7.08 -12.20
CA ASN A 87 18.52 7.43 -12.71
C ASN A 87 17.51 6.29 -12.54
N VAL A 88 17.92 5.05 -12.81
CA VAL A 88 17.08 3.86 -12.57
C VAL A 88 16.76 3.71 -11.08
N ALA A 89 17.74 3.86 -10.20
CA ALA A 89 17.53 3.78 -8.76
C ALA A 89 16.55 4.87 -8.27
N ASN A 90 16.69 6.11 -8.75
CA ASN A 90 15.78 7.21 -8.41
C ASN A 90 14.34 6.92 -8.87
N ASN A 91 14.15 6.42 -10.09
CA ASN A 91 12.83 6.05 -10.59
C ASN A 91 12.20 4.94 -9.74
N ASN A 92 12.97 3.91 -9.39
CA ASN A 92 12.49 2.83 -8.52
C ASN A 92 12.10 3.34 -7.13
N LEU A 93 12.90 4.24 -6.54
CA LEU A 93 12.58 4.86 -5.26
C LEU A 93 11.30 5.72 -5.33
N GLN A 94 11.07 6.41 -6.46
CA GLN A 94 9.84 7.15 -6.68
C GLN A 94 8.62 6.21 -6.77
N THR A 95 8.73 5.08 -7.48
CA THR A 95 7.69 4.05 -7.52
C THR A 95 7.40 3.50 -6.14
N VAL A 96 8.42 3.08 -5.38
CA VAL A 96 8.25 2.59 -4.01
C VAL A 96 7.58 3.64 -3.12
N SER A 97 7.97 4.92 -3.25
CA SER A 97 7.32 6.00 -2.50
C SER A 97 5.85 6.16 -2.87
N GLN A 98 5.47 5.96 -4.13
CA GLN A 98 4.09 6.02 -4.56
C GLN A 98 3.29 4.82 -4.03
N ASP A 99 3.86 3.62 -4.09
CA ASP A 99 3.21 2.41 -3.59
C ASP A 99 2.96 2.50 -2.07
N ILE A 100 3.90 3.08 -1.31
CA ILE A 100 3.71 3.33 0.13
C ILE A 100 2.55 4.30 0.39
N ARG A 101 2.39 5.36 -0.43
CA ARG A 101 1.25 6.28 -0.30
C ARG A 101 -0.07 5.58 -0.60
N ASN A 102 -0.13 4.83 -1.69
CA ASN A 102 -1.32 4.06 -2.06
C ASN A 102 -1.70 3.06 -0.95
N LEU A 103 -0.72 2.38 -0.36
CA LEU A 103 -0.94 1.47 0.76
C LEU A 103 -1.49 2.21 2.00
N ALA A 104 -1.01 3.42 2.28
CA ALA A 104 -1.52 4.24 3.38
C ALA A 104 -3.00 4.62 3.14
N ASP A 105 -3.35 5.04 1.92
CA ASP A 105 -4.73 5.39 1.53
C ASP A 105 -5.66 4.17 1.60
N ASP A 106 -5.17 2.99 1.17
CA ASP A 106 -5.89 1.73 1.27
C ASP A 106 -6.14 1.34 2.74
N LEU A 107 -5.14 1.53 3.62
CA LEU A 107 -5.29 1.29 5.05
C LEU A 107 -6.28 2.27 5.70
N GLU A 108 -6.30 3.54 5.30
CA GLU A 108 -7.30 4.50 5.74
C GLU A 108 -8.71 4.07 5.32
N THR A 109 -8.86 3.61 4.07
CA THR A 109 -10.13 3.08 3.54
C THR A 109 -10.59 1.85 4.34
N VAL A 110 -9.69 0.91 4.62
CA VAL A 110 -10.00 -0.27 5.44
C VAL A 110 -10.42 0.13 6.85
N ASN A 111 -9.71 1.07 7.47
CA ASN A 111 -10.06 1.58 8.79
C ASN A 111 -11.45 2.24 8.79
N GLY A 112 -11.78 3.02 7.75
CA GLY A 112 -13.11 3.58 7.55
C GLY A 112 -14.19 2.51 7.49
N ARG A 113 -13.98 1.46 6.67
CA ARG A 113 -14.92 0.33 6.56
C ARG A 113 -15.07 -0.45 7.87
N ILE A 114 -14.01 -0.59 8.65
CA ILE A 114 -14.07 -1.24 9.97
C ILE A 114 -14.93 -0.40 10.92
N ASN A 115 -14.76 0.93 10.93
CA ASN A 115 -15.60 1.82 11.76
C ASN A 115 -17.07 1.79 11.35
N GLU A 116 -17.38 1.50 10.08
CA GLU A 116 -18.76 1.30 9.60
C GLU A 116 -19.38 -0.04 10.04
N LEU A 117 -18.60 -1.00 10.54
CA LEU A 117 -19.13 -2.28 11.04
C LEU A 117 -19.84 -2.12 12.40
N ASP A 118 -19.37 -1.22 13.26
CA ASP A 118 -19.97 -0.98 14.58
C ASP A 118 -21.47 -0.65 14.52
N PRO A 119 -21.94 0.33 13.71
CA PRO A 119 -23.37 0.63 13.62
C PRO A 119 -24.19 -0.52 13.02
N ILE A 120 -23.60 -1.32 12.13
CA ILE A 120 -24.26 -2.51 11.56
C ILE A 120 -24.49 -3.57 12.64
N LEU A 121 -23.49 -3.80 13.50
CA LEU A 121 -23.60 -4.71 14.63
C LEU A 121 -24.65 -4.22 15.64
N ASP A 122 -24.67 -2.92 15.93
CA ASP A 122 -25.69 -2.31 16.80
C ASP A 122 -27.11 -2.45 16.24
N GLU A 123 -27.29 -2.25 14.93
CA GLU A 123 -28.58 -2.46 14.27
C GLU A 123 -29.01 -3.92 14.32
N TYR A 124 -28.09 -4.86 14.13
CA TYR A 124 -28.35 -6.29 14.23
C TYR A 124 -28.77 -6.69 15.66
N LEU A 125 -28.08 -6.18 16.67
CA LEU A 125 -28.46 -6.37 18.08
C LEU A 125 -29.86 -5.81 18.36
N ARG A 126 -30.18 -4.62 17.84
CA ARG A 126 -31.50 -3.99 17.98
C ARG A 126 -32.62 -4.79 17.29
N LEU A 127 -32.34 -5.36 16.12
CA LEU A 127 -33.29 -6.20 15.40
C LEU A 127 -33.59 -7.49 16.17
N ILE A 128 -32.55 -8.12 16.74
CA ILE A 128 -32.69 -9.31 17.57
C ILE A 128 -33.52 -9.02 18.83
N THR A 129 -33.21 -7.94 19.56
CA THR A 129 -33.96 -7.57 20.77
C THR A 129 -35.42 -7.29 20.44
N THR A 130 -35.69 -6.50 19.39
CA THR A 130 -37.05 -6.20 18.92
C THR A 130 -37.81 -7.47 18.51
N THR A 131 -37.16 -8.42 17.84
CA THR A 131 -37.78 -9.68 17.43
C THR A 131 -38.11 -10.56 18.63
N ASN A 132 -37.22 -10.61 19.62
CA ASN A 132 -37.44 -11.37 20.85
C ASN A 132 -38.59 -10.78 21.68
N ASP A 133 -38.66 -9.45 21.76
CA ASP A 133 -39.73 -8.74 22.47
C ASP A 133 -41.08 -8.87 21.76
N ARG A 134 -41.13 -8.79 20.42
CA ARG A 134 -42.34 -9.11 19.65
C ARG A 134 -42.80 -10.55 19.87
N THR A 135 -41.87 -11.50 19.94
CA THR A 135 -42.19 -12.91 20.22
C THR A 135 -42.78 -13.10 21.62
N ARG A 136 -42.23 -12.41 22.63
CA ARG A 136 -42.77 -12.41 24.00
C ARG A 136 -44.16 -11.77 24.07
N GLN A 137 -44.34 -10.62 23.42
CA GLN A 137 -45.61 -9.90 23.37
C GLN A 137 -46.71 -10.72 22.67
N LEU A 138 -46.38 -11.38 21.55
CA LEU A 138 -47.30 -12.28 20.86
C LEU A 138 -47.72 -13.47 21.75
N ARG A 139 -46.78 -14.07 22.48
CA ARG A 139 -47.12 -15.15 23.44
C ARG A 139 -48.04 -14.67 24.56
N GLY A 140 -47.81 -13.47 25.09
CA GLY A 140 -48.67 -12.84 26.10
C GLY A 140 -50.08 -12.63 25.56
N GLN A 141 -50.21 -11.97 24.41
CA GLN A 141 -51.50 -11.73 23.77
C GLN A 141 -52.26 -13.01 23.45
N ILE A 142 -51.59 -14.03 22.90
CA ILE A 142 -52.22 -15.33 22.62
C ILE A 142 -52.72 -15.98 23.92
N THR A 143 -51.95 -15.91 25.01
CA THR A 143 -52.35 -16.53 26.29
C THR A 143 -53.55 -15.81 26.90
N ASP A 144 -53.57 -14.48 26.85
CA ASP A 144 -54.66 -13.68 27.41
C ASP A 144 -55.95 -13.83 26.60
N GLU A 145 -55.86 -13.84 25.26
CA GLU A 145 -56.98 -14.11 24.37
C GLU A 145 -57.54 -15.52 24.60
N VAL A 146 -56.67 -16.54 24.70
CA VAL A 146 -57.10 -17.92 24.98
C VAL A 146 -57.80 -18.03 26.34
N GLN A 147 -57.32 -17.32 27.37
CA GLN A 147 -58.01 -17.30 28.67
C GLN A 147 -59.36 -16.59 28.61
N SER A 148 -59.46 -15.48 27.87
CA SER A 148 -60.72 -14.76 27.66
C SER A 148 -61.73 -15.63 26.91
N VAL A 149 -61.32 -16.28 25.83
CA VAL A 149 -62.13 -17.23 25.07
C VAL A 149 -62.56 -18.41 25.95
N LYS A 150 -61.64 -18.99 26.74
CA LYS A 150 -61.96 -20.08 27.67
C LYS A 150 -63.00 -19.67 28.71
N LYS A 151 -62.90 -18.45 29.26
CA LYS A 151 -63.90 -17.89 30.18
C LYS A 151 -65.25 -17.70 29.48
N GLY A 152 -65.26 -17.18 28.26
CA GLY A 152 -66.46 -17.03 27.43
C GLY A 152 -67.15 -18.36 27.14
N ILE A 153 -66.39 -19.38 26.74
CA ILE A 153 -66.90 -20.75 26.51
C ILE A 153 -67.47 -21.33 27.80
N THR A 154 -66.76 -21.17 28.93
CA THR A 154 -67.24 -21.68 30.23
C THR A 154 -68.55 -21.00 30.63
N PHE A 155 -68.65 -19.68 30.45
CA PHE A 155 -69.88 -18.94 30.69
C PHE A 155 -71.02 -19.42 29.79
N ALA A 156 -70.76 -19.63 28.50
CA ALA A 156 -71.73 -20.15 27.55
C ALA A 156 -72.23 -21.56 27.94
N LEU A 157 -71.33 -22.43 28.39
CA LEU A 157 -71.68 -23.78 28.87
C LEU A 157 -72.51 -23.74 30.16
N VAL A 158 -72.16 -22.88 31.11
CA VAL A 158 -72.94 -22.67 32.35
C VAL A 158 -74.33 -22.14 32.01
N TRP A 159 -74.42 -21.15 31.12
CA TRP A 159 -75.69 -20.60 30.65
C TRP A 159 -76.55 -21.67 29.98
N LEU A 160 -75.95 -22.49 29.10
CA LEU A 160 -76.63 -23.62 28.47
C LEU A 160 -77.13 -24.62 29.50
N ALA A 161 -76.32 -24.99 30.49
CA ALA A 161 -76.73 -25.91 31.55
C ALA A 161 -77.95 -25.38 32.34
N ILE A 162 -77.97 -24.09 32.68
CA ILE A 162 -79.10 -23.44 33.35
C ILE A 162 -80.36 -23.47 32.45
N SER A 163 -80.22 -23.18 31.15
CA SER A 163 -81.35 -23.19 30.21
C SER A 163 -82.03 -24.57 30.10
N GLN A 164 -81.29 -25.66 30.35
CA GLN A 164 -81.82 -27.02 30.30
C GLN A 164 -82.57 -27.44 31.58
N VAL A 165 -82.51 -26.66 32.66
CA VAL A 165 -83.23 -26.98 33.91
C VAL A 165 -84.75 -26.79 33.78
N ALA A 166 -85.19 -25.81 32.97
CA ALA A 166 -86.62 -25.53 32.76
C ALA A 166 -87.43 -26.72 32.17
N PRO A 167 -86.99 -27.38 31.09
CA PRO A 167 -87.72 -28.55 30.56
C PRO A 167 -87.67 -29.77 31.49
N LEU A 168 -86.65 -29.91 32.35
CA LEU A 168 -86.59 -30.99 33.34
C LEU A 168 -87.70 -30.88 34.38
N TYR A 169 -88.05 -29.66 34.79
CA TYR A 169 -89.15 -29.42 35.72
C TYR A 169 -90.51 -29.78 35.10
N LEU A 170 -90.76 -29.35 33.85
CA LEU A 170 -91.99 -29.67 33.11
C LEU A 170 -92.11 -31.17 32.79
N GLY A 171 -90.99 -31.87 32.57
CA GLY A 171 -90.97 -33.32 32.38
C GLY A 171 -91.39 -34.11 33.62
N TRP A 172 -91.00 -33.65 34.82
CA TRP A 172 -91.42 -34.24 36.09
C TRP A 172 -92.93 -34.08 36.34
N GLU A 173 -93.49 -32.94 35.95
CA GLU A 173 -94.92 -32.69 36.06
C GLU A 173 -95.73 -33.62 35.14
N LEU A 174 -95.30 -33.83 33.89
CA LEU A 174 -95.98 -34.73 32.95
C LEU A 174 -95.96 -36.22 33.36
N VAL A 175 -94.87 -36.68 33.99
CA VAL A 175 -94.77 -38.06 34.50
C VAL A 175 -95.60 -38.27 35.75
N THR A 176 -95.73 -37.24 36.60
CA THR A 176 -96.49 -37.34 37.84
C THR A 176 -98.00 -37.13 37.61
N ASN A 177 -98.38 -36.24 36.68
CA ASN A 177 -99.78 -35.88 36.45
C ASN A 177 -100.54 -36.89 35.56
N ARG A 178 -99.84 -37.78 34.85
CA ARG A 178 -100.48 -38.90 34.12
C ARG A 178 -101.00 -40.04 35.00
N ARG A 179 -100.71 -40.04 36.30
CA ARG A 179 -101.23 -41.05 37.24
C ARG A 179 -102.53 -40.63 37.96
N GLY A 180 -103.03 -39.40 37.74
CA GLY A 180 -104.21 -38.88 38.44
C GLY A 180 -105.54 -38.88 37.68
N SER A 181 -105.56 -39.00 36.34
CA SER A 181 -106.79 -38.73 35.55
C SER A 181 -107.41 -39.94 34.86
N ALA A 182 -107.19 -41.15 35.39
CA ALA A 182 -107.86 -42.36 34.93
C ALA A 182 -108.84 -42.86 36.00
N THR A 183 -109.95 -42.14 36.24
CA THR A 183 -111.19 -42.70 36.82
C THR A 183 -112.34 -41.69 36.73
N ASN A 184 -113.53 -42.19 36.37
CA ASN A 184 -114.85 -41.55 36.19
C ASN A 184 -115.11 -40.95 34.79
N THR A 185 -115.61 -41.68 33.78
CA THR A 185 -116.91 -42.40 33.57
C THR A 185 -118.13 -41.49 33.63
N LEU A 186 -118.71 -41.13 32.48
CA LEU A 186 -119.93 -41.69 31.88
C LEU A 186 -121.23 -41.32 32.62
N SER A 187 -121.93 -40.31 32.10
CA SER A 187 -123.40 -40.21 32.02
C SER A 187 -123.77 -39.11 31.03
#